data_AF-A0A1S1YTF3-F1
#
_entry.id   AF-A0A1S1YTF3-F1
#
_cell.length_a   1.000
_cell.length_b   1.000
_cell.length_c   1.000
_cell.angle_alpha   90.00
_cell.angle_beta   90.00
_cell.angle_gamma   90.00
#
_symmetry.space_group_name_H-M   'P 1'
#
loop_
_entity.id
_entity.type
_entity.pdbx_description
1 polymer ?
#
loop_
_entity_poly.entity_id
_entity_poly.type
_entity_poly.pdbx_seq_one_letter_code
_entity_poly.pdbx_strand_id
1 'polypeptide(L)'
;MKKLTPLVLFVCLSILSMSFHITKENSNDPVKTEIKDDSTPQSVVYKINQRLVDNDQKELKCVYKDGDIMIESKTEILYTVPFNDDNKYITGFNKERKLKYLYVLKDDGSQKIIDYHQFNE
;
A
#
# COMPACT_ATOMS: atom_id res chain seq x y z
N MET A 1 -62.13 -30.49 -7.09
CA MET A 1 -60.92 -30.97 -7.80
C MET A 1 -59.72 -30.26 -7.23
N LYS A 2 -58.64 -31.01 -6.97
CA LYS A 2 -57.50 -30.63 -6.10
C LYS A 2 -56.58 -29.60 -6.78
N LYS A 3 -56.14 -28.62 -5.98
CA LYS A 3 -55.14 -27.60 -6.32
C LYS A 3 -53.75 -28.26 -6.35
N LEU A 4 -52.97 -28.02 -7.42
CA LEU A 4 -51.52 -28.26 -7.42
C LEU A 4 -50.80 -26.90 -7.56
N THR A 5 -49.92 -26.67 -6.60
CA THR A 5 -49.05 -25.51 -6.41
C THR A 5 -47.92 -25.44 -7.45
N PRO A 6 -47.56 -24.24 -7.97
CA PRO A 6 -46.36 -24.07 -8.78
C PRO A 6 -45.19 -23.71 -7.84
N LEU A 7 -44.67 -24.70 -7.12
CA LEU A 7 -43.44 -24.57 -6.32
C LEU A 7 -42.33 -25.45 -6.89
N VAL A 8 -42.13 -25.49 -8.21
CA VAL A 8 -40.92 -26.08 -8.84
C VAL A 8 -40.69 -25.43 -10.21
N LEU A 9 -40.40 -24.14 -10.26
CA LEU A 9 -40.02 -23.46 -11.51
C LEU A 9 -38.84 -22.50 -11.33
N PHE A 10 -37.93 -22.85 -10.42
CA PHE A 10 -36.71 -22.08 -10.15
C PHE A 10 -35.50 -22.98 -9.82
N VAL A 11 -35.24 -24.00 -10.64
CA VAL A 11 -33.93 -24.68 -10.64
C VAL A 11 -33.66 -25.17 -12.06
N CYS A 12 -33.00 -24.34 -12.88
CA CYS A 12 -32.27 -24.74 -14.10
C CYS A 12 -31.57 -23.50 -14.73
N LEU A 13 -30.92 -22.66 -13.91
CA LEU A 13 -30.22 -21.48 -14.41
C LEU A 13 -28.87 -21.29 -13.71
N SER A 14 -28.08 -22.34 -13.73
CA SER A 14 -26.66 -22.30 -13.41
C SER A 14 -26.14 -23.71 -13.58
N ILE A 15 -25.32 -23.94 -14.60
CA ILE A 15 -24.16 -24.86 -14.65
C ILE A 15 -23.76 -25.01 -16.13
N LEU A 16 -22.48 -24.71 -16.40
CA LEU A 16 -21.69 -25.00 -17.61
C LEU A 16 -21.85 -24.09 -18.84
N SER A 17 -21.36 -22.85 -18.74
CA SER A 17 -20.65 -22.22 -19.85
C SER A 17 -19.14 -22.29 -19.60
N MET A 18 -18.56 -23.48 -19.77
CA MET A 18 -17.12 -23.61 -20.05
C MET A 18 -16.96 -23.97 -21.52
N SER A 19 -15.97 -23.29 -22.12
CA SER A 19 -15.29 -23.69 -23.35
C SER A 19 -15.98 -23.36 -24.68
N PHE A 20 -15.80 -22.13 -25.15
CA PHE A 20 -15.36 -21.88 -26.52
C PHE A 20 -14.44 -20.65 -26.54
N HIS A 21 -13.20 -20.85 -26.96
CA HIS A 21 -12.23 -19.79 -27.26
C HIS A 21 -12.65 -19.06 -28.53
N ILE A 22 -12.96 -17.77 -28.40
CA ILE A 22 -12.95 -16.83 -29.52
C ILE A 22 -11.98 -15.72 -29.13
N THR A 23 -10.80 -15.76 -29.73
CA THR A 23 -9.85 -14.65 -29.78
C THR A 23 -10.57 -13.45 -30.37
N LYS A 24 -10.78 -12.42 -29.57
CA LYS A 24 -11.15 -11.10 -30.07
C LYS A 24 -10.15 -10.11 -29.48
N GLU A 25 -9.23 -9.71 -30.35
CA GLU A 25 -8.37 -8.55 -30.20
C GLU A 25 -9.15 -7.35 -29.66
N ASN A 26 -8.43 -6.55 -28.87
CA ASN A 26 -8.76 -5.20 -28.43
C ASN A 26 -9.60 -5.10 -27.14
N SER A 27 -8.90 -5.05 -26.00
CA SER A 27 -9.33 -4.38 -24.78
C SER A 27 -8.06 -4.03 -24.00
N ASN A 28 -7.88 -2.74 -23.70
CA ASN A 28 -6.78 -2.18 -22.93
C ASN A 28 -6.84 -2.68 -21.47
N ASP A 29 -6.44 -3.92 -21.20
CA ASP A 29 -6.07 -4.32 -19.85
C ASP A 29 -4.66 -3.77 -19.58
N PRO A 30 -4.47 -2.94 -18.53
CA PRO A 30 -3.12 -2.60 -18.13
C PRO A 30 -2.49 -3.92 -17.70
N VAL A 31 -1.43 -4.31 -18.42
CA VAL A 31 -0.45 -5.28 -17.94
C VAL A 31 -0.30 -5.03 -16.45
N LYS A 32 -0.68 -6.01 -15.64
CA LYS A 32 -0.36 -5.99 -14.22
C LYS A 32 1.14 -6.22 -14.16
N THR A 33 1.89 -5.17 -14.50
CA THR A 33 3.31 -5.07 -14.30
C THR A 33 3.44 -5.31 -12.82
N GLU A 34 4.01 -6.44 -12.44
CA GLU A 34 4.65 -6.55 -11.14
C GLU A 34 5.67 -5.43 -11.14
N ILE A 35 5.26 -4.27 -10.63
CA ILE A 35 6.16 -3.20 -10.27
C ILE A 35 6.97 -3.85 -9.17
N LYS A 36 8.15 -4.37 -9.52
CA LYS A 36 9.24 -4.48 -8.57
C LYS A 36 9.28 -3.11 -7.94
N ASP A 37 8.83 -3.06 -6.69
CA ASP A 37 8.84 -1.83 -5.94
C ASP A 37 10.31 -1.52 -5.77
N ASP A 38 10.88 -0.70 -6.65
CA ASP A 38 12.30 -0.34 -6.61
C ASP A 38 12.50 0.31 -5.24
N SER A 39 12.97 -0.47 -4.28
CA SER A 39 13.14 -0.11 -2.88
C SER A 39 14.30 0.85 -2.70
N THR A 40 14.69 1.59 -3.74
CA THR A 40 15.72 2.61 -3.67
C THR A 40 15.40 3.63 -2.57
N PRO A 41 16.43 4.18 -1.89
CA PRO A 41 16.22 5.22 -0.89
C PRO A 41 15.39 6.39 -1.42
N GLN A 42 15.57 6.75 -2.70
CA GLN A 42 14.86 7.84 -3.35
C GLN A 42 13.36 7.53 -3.50
N SER A 43 12.99 6.30 -3.84
CA SER A 43 11.60 5.85 -3.89
C SER A 43 10.92 5.92 -2.52
N VAL A 44 11.63 5.47 -1.47
CA VAL A 44 11.17 5.56 -0.09
C VAL A 44 10.95 7.02 0.33
N VAL A 45 11.95 7.87 0.10
CA VAL A 45 11.88 9.31 0.40
C VAL A 45 10.71 9.96 -0.33
N TYR A 46 10.54 9.67 -1.62
CA TYR A 46 9.45 10.22 -2.42
C TYR A 46 8.08 9.83 -1.84
N LYS A 47 7.86 8.55 -1.55
CA LYS A 47 6.59 8.05 -1.00
C LYS A 47 6.28 8.64 0.37
N ILE A 48 7.27 8.69 1.26
CA ILE A 48 7.06 9.26 2.59
C ILE A 48 6.70 10.75 2.47
N ASN A 49 7.43 11.51 1.67
CA ASN A 49 7.12 12.93 1.44
C ASN A 49 5.73 13.14 0.84
N GLN A 50 5.34 12.31 -0.13
CA GLN A 50 4.01 12.37 -0.72
C GLN A 50 2.93 12.14 0.35
N ARG A 51 3.12 11.16 1.25
CA ARG A 51 2.19 10.93 2.37
C ARG A 51 2.18 12.06 3.39
N LEU A 52 3.31 12.72 3.66
CA LEU A 52 3.36 13.91 4.53
C LEU A 52 2.53 15.05 3.93
N VAL A 53 2.69 15.32 2.63
CA VAL A 53 1.91 16.33 1.90
C VAL A 53 0.42 15.99 1.91
N ASP A 54 0.07 14.74 1.62
CA ASP A 54 -1.31 14.23 1.66
C ASP A 54 -1.95 14.29 3.04
N ASN A 55 -1.19 14.54 4.10
CA ASN A 55 -1.67 14.67 5.48
C ASN A 55 -1.41 16.07 6.05
N ASP A 56 -1.20 17.06 5.18
CA ASP A 56 -0.98 18.46 5.53
C ASP A 56 0.22 18.70 6.48
N GLN A 57 1.19 17.76 6.54
CA GLN A 57 2.42 17.86 7.32
C GLN A 57 3.53 18.55 6.53
N LYS A 58 3.26 19.75 5.99
CA LYS A 58 4.19 20.48 5.10
C LYS A 58 5.42 21.03 5.81
N GLU A 59 5.38 21.06 7.14
CA GLU A 59 6.49 21.41 8.02
C GLU A 59 7.54 20.30 8.15
N LEU A 60 7.17 19.06 7.80
CA LEU A 60 8.03 17.88 7.85
C LEU A 60 8.53 17.51 6.46
N LYS A 61 9.69 16.88 6.44
CA LYS A 61 10.31 16.33 5.23
C LYS A 61 11.02 15.04 5.54
N CYS A 62 10.98 14.12 4.58
CA CYS A 62 11.83 12.94 4.56
C CYS A 62 13.02 13.19 3.62
N VAL A 63 14.22 12.81 4.04
CA VAL A 63 15.44 12.87 3.22
C VAL A 63 16.25 11.58 3.36
N TYR A 64 17.09 11.31 2.37
CA TYR A 64 18.10 10.26 2.44
C TYR A 64 19.48 10.92 2.47
N LYS A 65 20.25 10.67 3.54
CA LYS A 65 21.57 11.26 3.73
C LYS A 65 22.44 10.30 4.53
N ASP A 66 23.70 10.15 4.13
CA ASP A 66 24.72 9.37 4.86
C ASP A 66 24.33 7.89 5.13
N GLY A 67 23.44 7.31 4.30
CA GLY A 67 22.96 5.94 4.47
C GLY A 67 21.64 5.81 5.24
N ASP A 68 21.08 6.92 5.72
CA ASP A 68 19.90 6.91 6.57
C ASP A 68 18.70 7.58 5.93
N ILE A 69 17.51 7.08 6.24
CA ILE A 69 16.23 7.76 6.05
C ILE A 69 15.96 8.63 7.26
N MET A 70 15.79 9.93 7.04
CA MET A 70 15.63 10.92 8.11
C MET A 70 14.31 11.65 7.95
N ILE A 71 13.58 11.80 9.05
CA ILE A 71 12.44 12.73 9.14
C ILE A 71 12.92 13.98 9.85
N GLU A 72 12.83 15.10 9.18
CA GLU A 72 13.28 16.41 9.65
C GLU A 72 12.16 17.45 9.58
N SER A 73 12.20 18.41 10.49
CA SER A 73 11.49 19.67 10.36
C SER A 73 12.43 20.73 9.75
N LYS A 74 12.00 21.99 9.69
CA LYS A 74 12.88 23.10 9.28
C LYS A 74 14.04 23.35 10.25
N THR A 75 13.90 22.94 11.51
CA THR A 75 14.80 23.33 12.59
C THR A 75 15.57 22.16 13.19
N GLU A 76 15.08 20.93 13.04
CA GLU A 76 15.68 19.78 13.69
C GLU A 76 15.41 18.47 12.94
N ILE A 77 16.24 17.47 13.22
CA ILE A 77 16.02 16.09 12.81
C ILE A 77 15.18 15.43 13.90
N LEU A 78 14.01 14.92 13.53
CA LEU A 78 13.08 14.28 14.47
C LEU A 78 13.38 12.80 14.63
N TYR A 79 13.78 12.13 13.55
CA TYR A 79 14.11 10.72 13.57
C TYR A 79 15.07 10.34 12.45
N THR A 80 15.89 9.31 12.68
CA THR A 80 16.85 8.77 11.72
C THR A 80 16.82 7.25 11.82
N VAL A 81 16.75 6.58 10.68
CA VAL A 81 16.80 5.12 10.60
C VAL A 81 17.67 4.68 9.43
N PRO A 82 18.59 3.72 9.65
CA PRO A 82 19.39 3.16 8.57
C PRO A 82 18.53 2.62 7.43
N PHE A 83 18.90 2.98 6.21
CA PHE A 83 18.28 2.41 5.02
C PHE A 83 18.74 0.96 4.81
N ASN A 84 17.79 0.10 4.47
CA ASN A 84 18.02 -1.27 4.07
C ASN A 84 17.00 -1.61 2.98
N ASP A 85 17.48 -2.16 1.87
CA ASP A 85 16.72 -2.49 0.66
C ASP A 85 15.79 -3.69 0.84
N ASP A 86 16.05 -4.54 1.83
CA ASP A 86 15.16 -5.63 2.26
C ASP A 86 14.02 -5.13 3.17
N ASN A 87 13.93 -3.82 3.43
CA ASN A 87 12.94 -3.23 4.32
C ASN A 87 11.99 -2.28 3.60
N LYS A 88 10.76 -2.26 4.11
CA LYS A 88 9.71 -1.33 3.73
C LYS A 88 9.46 -0.32 4.85
N TYR A 89 9.40 0.95 4.48
CA TYR A 89 9.21 2.06 5.41
C TYR A 89 7.81 2.65 5.24
N ILE A 90 7.01 2.66 6.31
CA ILE A 90 5.60 3.04 6.26
C ILE A 90 5.30 4.06 7.35
N THR A 91 4.75 5.21 6.98
CA THR A 91 4.25 6.21 7.93
C THR A 91 2.84 5.90 8.41
N GLY A 92 2.56 6.18 9.67
CA GLY A 92 1.23 6.13 10.29
C GLY A 92 0.85 7.52 10.80
N PHE A 93 -0.40 7.92 10.58
CA PHE A 93 -0.92 9.23 11.00
C PHE A 93 -2.05 9.05 12.02
N ASN A 94 -2.19 10.00 12.94
CA ASN A 94 -3.30 10.03 13.89
C ASN A 94 -4.62 10.52 13.22
N LYS A 95 -5.70 10.64 13.99
CA LYS A 95 -7.01 11.12 13.49
C LYS A 95 -6.98 12.58 13.03
N GLU A 96 -6.03 13.36 13.51
CA GLU A 96 -5.78 14.76 13.15
C GLU A 96 -4.77 14.89 11.99
N ARG A 97 -4.43 13.76 11.35
CA ARG A 97 -3.47 13.67 10.23
C ARG A 97 -2.05 14.08 10.63
N LYS A 98 -1.73 14.12 11.93
CA LYS A 98 -0.36 14.30 12.42
C LYS A 98 0.44 13.01 12.30
N LEU A 99 1.70 13.12 11.89
CA LEU A 99 2.61 11.98 11.80
C LEU A 99 2.77 11.38 13.20
N LYS A 100 2.40 10.11 13.36
CA LYS A 100 2.41 9.41 14.64
C LYS A 100 3.44 8.29 14.68
N TYR A 101 3.64 7.61 13.56
CA TYR A 101 4.53 6.46 13.49
C TYR A 101 5.36 6.42 12.20
N LEU A 102 6.57 5.88 12.30
CA LEU A 102 7.31 5.31 11.17
C LEU A 102 7.60 3.85 11.48
N TYR A 103 7.05 2.94 10.68
CA TYR A 103 7.29 1.50 10.78
C TYR A 103 8.34 1.07 9.77
N VAL A 104 9.22 0.17 10.20
CA VAL A 104 10.14 -0.57 9.34
C VAL A 104 9.66 -2.02 9.33
N LEU A 105 9.29 -2.49 8.15
CA LEU A 105 8.78 -3.84 7.94
C LEU A 105 9.77 -4.60 7.07
N LYS A 106 9.85 -5.92 7.26
CA LYS A 106 10.61 -6.77 6.35
C LYS A 106 9.87 -6.91 5.01
N ASP A 107 10.56 -6.70 3.89
CA ASP A 107 10.03 -6.79 2.53
C ASP A 107 10.17 -8.21 1.94
N ASP A 108 9.97 -9.22 2.78
CA ASP A 108 9.92 -10.64 2.39
C ASP A 108 8.48 -11.16 2.21
N GLY A 109 7.51 -10.24 2.12
CA GLY A 109 6.09 -10.54 2.06
C GLY A 109 5.43 -10.84 3.42
N SER A 110 6.18 -10.98 4.51
CA SER A 110 5.63 -11.30 5.83
C SER A 110 4.93 -10.13 6.53
N GLN A 111 5.15 -8.90 6.07
CA GLN A 111 4.71 -7.65 6.73
C GLN A 111 5.11 -7.57 8.21
N LYS A 112 6.17 -8.29 8.62
CA LYS A 112 6.64 -8.27 10.00
C LYS A 112 7.29 -6.91 10.29
N ILE A 113 6.78 -6.22 11.32
CA ILE A 113 7.43 -5.03 11.88
C ILE A 113 8.71 -5.48 12.57
N ILE A 114 9.84 -4.94 12.12
CA ILE A 114 11.16 -5.20 12.70
C ILE A 114 11.66 -4.02 13.53
N ASP A 115 11.17 -2.82 13.25
CA ASP A 115 11.44 -1.62 14.02
C ASP A 115 10.28 -0.61 13.86
N TYR A 116 10.12 0.29 14.83
CA TYR A 116 9.21 1.42 14.70
C TYR A 116 9.60 2.58 15.59
N HIS A 117 9.29 3.78 15.13
CA HIS A 117 9.35 4.99 15.92
C HIS A 117 7.97 5.57 16.11
N GLN A 118 7.67 6.02 17.33
CA GLN A 118 6.49 6.82 17.63
C GLN A 118 6.92 8.27 17.86
N PHE A 119 6.37 9.18 17.07
CA PHE A 119 6.58 10.62 17.25
C PHE A 119 5.69 11.10 18.40
N ASN A 120 6.26 11.90 19.29
CA ASN A 120 5.51 12.59 20.33
C ASN A 120 4.81 13.81 19.70
N GLU A 121 3.54 14.00 20.05
CA GLU A 121 2.73 15.16 19.64
C GLU A 121 3.17 16.46 20.33
#